data_AF-A0A938J1M7-F1
#
_entry.id   AF-A0A938J1M7-F1
#
_cell.length_a   1.000
_cell.length_b   1.000
_cell.length_c   1.000
_cell.angle_alpha   90.00
_cell.angle_beta   90.00
_cell.angle_gamma   90.00
#
_symmetry.space_group_name_H-M   'P 1'
#
loop_
_entity.id
_entity.type
_entity.pdbx_description
1 polymer ?
#
loop_
_entity_poly.entity_id
_entity_poly.type
_entity_poly.pdbx_seq_one_letter_code
_entity_poly.pdbx_strand_id
1 'polypeptide(L)'
;MAVVVQGGLPQSPPVVCVVVPAGSDGLDALAARAVRISQAAPRLGFGDAFVCGIDGFPTAPACGDSGPNGFSYWNYWTGGTTWESASIGAGDRIVSQGSVDGWVFGTWDFSTTFPAAPNGSADFGALTD
;
A
#
# COMPACT_ATOMS: atom_id res chain seq x y z
N MET A 1 9.53 -8.43 -6.16
CA MET A 1 8.67 -7.28 -6.48
C MET A 1 8.97 -6.14 -5.49
N ALA A 2 8.54 -4.91 -5.74
CA ALA A 2 8.74 -3.77 -4.84
C ALA A 2 7.42 -3.27 -4.25
N VAL A 3 7.38 -3.06 -2.93
CA VAL A 3 6.24 -2.48 -2.24
C VAL A 3 6.62 -1.10 -1.72
N VAL A 4 5.88 -0.09 -2.17
CA VAL A 4 6.05 1.32 -1.82
C VAL A 4 4.97 1.71 -0.82
N VAL A 5 5.35 2.35 0.29
CA VAL A 5 4.44 2.78 1.36
C VAL A 5 4.72 4.23 1.72
N GLN A 6 3.69 5.07 1.68
CA GLN A 6 3.75 6.51 1.95
C GLN A 6 2.61 6.94 2.88
N GLY A 7 2.88 7.91 3.77
CA GLY A 7 1.84 8.51 4.63
C GLY A 7 1.57 7.76 5.94
N GLY A 8 2.41 6.77 6.28
CA GLY A 8 2.34 6.03 7.55
C GLY A 8 3.28 6.56 8.63
N LEU A 9 3.88 5.65 9.40
CA LEU A 9 4.87 6.00 10.39
C LEU A 9 6.13 6.59 9.74
N PRO A 10 6.75 7.64 10.30
CA PRO A 10 7.95 8.27 9.72
C PRO A 10 9.14 7.31 9.57
N GLN A 11 9.23 6.29 10.41
CA GLN A 11 10.31 5.31 10.36
C GLN A 11 10.08 4.17 9.35
N SER A 12 8.90 4.07 8.73
CA SER A 12 8.65 3.03 7.72
C SER A 12 9.47 3.32 6.47
N PRO A 13 10.33 2.40 6.03
CA PRO A 13 11.04 2.57 4.77
C PRO A 13 10.04 2.70 3.62
N PRO A 14 10.17 3.75 2.78
CA PRO A 14 9.18 4.04 1.76
C PRO A 14 9.17 2.99 0.65
N VAL A 15 10.30 2.32 0.40
CA VAL A 15 10.44 1.29 -0.64
C VAL A 15 11.07 0.06 -0.01
N VAL A 16 10.45 -1.11 -0.21
CA VAL A 16 11.01 -2.39 0.23
C VAL A 16 10.82 -3.42 -0.87
N CYS A 17 11.92 -4.05 -1.29
CA CYS A 17 11.89 -5.18 -2.20
C CYS A 17 11.65 -6.49 -1.44
N VAL A 18 10.71 -7.30 -1.94
CA VAL A 18 10.31 -8.57 -1.35
C VAL A 18 10.33 -9.69 -2.38
N VAL A 19 10.57 -10.90 -1.89
CA VAL A 19 10.43 -12.15 -2.64
C VAL A 19 9.20 -12.86 -2.09
N VAL A 20 8.26 -13.19 -2.97
CA VAL A 20 7.05 -13.96 -2.65
C VAL A 20 6.93 -15.15 -3.60
N PRO A 21 6.25 -16.23 -3.19
CA PRO A 21 5.96 -17.36 -4.07
C PRO A 21 5.24 -16.95 -5.36
N ALA A 22 5.37 -17.75 -6.42
CA ALA A 22 4.60 -17.55 -7.63
C ALA A 22 3.10 -17.76 -7.33
N GLY A 23 2.26 -16.85 -7.85
CA GLY A 23 0.82 -16.87 -7.59
C GLY A 23 0.38 -16.09 -6.35
N SER A 24 1.33 -15.51 -5.59
CA SER A 24 0.99 -14.56 -4.52
C SER A 24 0.35 -13.29 -5.06
N ASP A 25 -0.45 -12.64 -4.22
CA ASP A 25 -1.12 -11.38 -4.52
C ASP A 25 -0.44 -10.16 -3.85
N GLY A 26 -1.03 -8.98 -4.02
CA GLY A 26 -0.51 -7.73 -3.45
C GLY A 26 -0.60 -7.66 -1.91
N LEU A 27 -1.54 -8.37 -1.28
CA LEU A 27 -1.61 -8.46 0.18
C LEU A 27 -0.53 -9.39 0.73
N ASP A 28 -0.26 -10.52 0.07
CA ASP A 28 0.88 -11.39 0.38
C ASP A 28 2.19 -10.61 0.30
N ALA A 29 2.37 -9.80 -0.74
CA ALA A 29 3.54 -8.95 -0.91
C ALA A 29 3.67 -7.91 0.20
N LEU A 30 2.57 -7.28 0.60
CA LEU A 30 2.56 -6.31 1.70
C LEU A 30 2.87 -6.98 3.05
N ALA A 31 2.36 -8.19 3.29
CA ALA A 31 2.69 -8.98 4.47
C ALA A 31 4.16 -9.40 4.49
N ALA A 32 4.70 -9.86 3.35
CA ALA A 32 6.12 -10.18 3.19
C ALA A 32 7.01 -8.95 3.44
N ARG A 33 6.56 -7.76 3.02
CA ARG A 33 7.25 -6.49 3.32
C ARG A 33 7.33 -6.29 4.83
N ALA A 34 6.20 -6.36 5.54
CA ALA A 34 6.18 -6.16 6.99
C ALA A 34 7.17 -7.10 7.72
N VAL A 35 7.19 -8.39 7.33
CA VAL A 35 8.16 -9.37 7.84
C VAL A 35 9.61 -8.93 7.55
N ARG A 36 9.90 -8.51 6.32
CA ARG A 36 11.24 -8.11 5.88
C ARG A 36 11.82 -6.94 6.70
N ILE A 37 10.98 -6.01 7.13
CA ILE A 37 11.37 -4.85 7.94
C ILE A 37 11.02 -4.98 9.43
N SER A 38 10.63 -6.18 9.87
CA SER A 38 10.27 -6.47 11.28
C SER A 38 9.20 -5.53 11.84
N GLN A 39 8.19 -5.20 11.03
CA GLN A 39 7.03 -4.41 11.41
C GLN A 39 5.79 -5.30 11.61
N ALA A 40 4.74 -4.72 12.20
CA ALA A 40 3.46 -5.40 12.37
C ALA A 40 2.86 -5.81 11.00
N ALA A 41 2.29 -7.02 10.95
CA ALA A 41 1.57 -7.47 9.77
C ALA A 41 0.44 -6.48 9.40
N PRO A 42 0.09 -6.36 8.11
CA PRO A 42 -1.00 -5.50 7.69
C PRO A 42 -2.29 -5.89 8.40
N ARG A 43 -3.00 -4.90 8.93
CA ARG A 43 -4.31 -5.13 9.55
C ARG A 43 -5.37 -4.98 8.48
N LEU A 44 -6.15 -6.03 8.28
CA LEU A 44 -7.27 -6.03 7.35
C LEU A 44 -8.59 -5.80 8.09
N GLY A 45 -9.60 -5.36 7.36
CA GLY A 45 -10.96 -5.14 7.86
C GLY A 45 -12.00 -5.34 6.78
N PHE A 46 -13.28 -5.28 7.18
CA PHE A 46 -14.43 -5.45 6.28
C PHE A 46 -14.43 -6.78 5.50
N GLY A 47 -14.09 -7.88 6.17
CA GLY A 47 -13.97 -9.20 5.53
C GLY A 47 -12.77 -9.29 4.60
N ASP A 48 -11.62 -8.76 5.05
CA ASP A 48 -10.34 -8.70 4.34
C ASP A 48 -10.32 -7.88 3.05
N ALA A 49 -11.42 -7.19 2.73
CA ALA A 49 -11.54 -6.33 1.55
C ALA A 49 -10.79 -5.00 1.67
N PHE A 50 -10.25 -4.66 2.85
CA PHE A 50 -9.68 -3.35 3.11
C PHE A 50 -8.46 -3.42 4.02
N VAL A 51 -7.41 -2.65 3.69
CA VAL A 51 -6.23 -2.50 4.52
C VAL A 51 -6.47 -1.37 5.54
N CYS A 52 -6.75 -1.75 6.78
CA CYS A 52 -6.92 -0.82 7.88
C CYS A 52 -5.61 -0.21 8.37
N GLY A 53 -4.49 -0.92 8.25
CA GLY A 53 -3.21 -0.44 8.74
C GLY A 53 -2.00 -1.16 8.17
N ILE A 54 -0.91 -0.42 8.00
CA ILE A 54 0.40 -0.87 7.52
C ILE A 54 1.44 -0.45 8.54
N ASP A 55 2.37 -1.35 8.89
CA ASP A 55 3.42 -1.12 9.88
C ASP A 55 2.90 -0.64 11.25
N GLY A 56 1.66 -1.00 11.60
CA GLY A 56 1.00 -0.57 12.84
C GLY A 56 0.27 0.78 12.76
N PHE A 57 0.21 1.41 11.58
CA PHE A 57 -0.46 2.70 11.36
C PHE A 57 -1.61 2.64 10.35
N PRO A 58 -2.75 3.30 10.62
CA PRO A 58 -3.11 3.86 11.92
C PRO A 58 -3.29 2.75 12.96
N THR A 59 -3.09 3.10 14.24
CA THR A 59 -3.27 2.17 15.35
C THR A 59 -4.74 1.79 15.50
N ALA A 60 -5.03 0.54 15.86
CA ALA A 60 -6.41 0.10 16.13
C ALA A 60 -7.07 0.97 17.23
N PRO A 61 -8.39 1.24 17.16
CA PRO A 61 -9.36 0.63 16.25
C PRO A 61 -9.51 1.32 14.88
N ALA A 62 -8.78 2.40 14.60
CA ALA A 62 -8.95 3.20 13.37
C ALA A 62 -8.93 2.36 12.09
N CYS A 63 -9.88 2.55 11.19
CA CYS A 63 -9.92 1.83 9.91
C CYS A 63 -10.88 2.49 8.92
N GLY A 64 -10.39 3.46 8.13
CA GLY A 64 -11.25 4.20 7.21
C GLY A 64 -12.10 5.26 7.90
N ASP A 65 -11.56 5.87 8.97
CA ASP A 65 -12.31 6.80 9.82
C ASP A 65 -12.76 8.04 9.02
N SER A 66 -14.02 8.44 9.21
CA SER A 66 -14.58 9.66 8.63
C SER A 66 -14.39 10.86 9.55
N GLY A 67 -14.22 12.03 8.94
CA GLY A 67 -14.10 13.30 9.64
C GLY A 67 -14.49 14.48 8.75
N PRO A 68 -14.36 15.73 9.24
CA PRO A 68 -14.75 16.92 8.50
C PRO A 68 -13.99 17.11 7.18
N ASN A 69 -12.81 16.48 7.04
CA ASN A 69 -11.97 16.54 5.84
C ASN A 69 -12.11 15.29 4.94
N GLY A 70 -13.10 14.44 5.21
CA GLY A 70 -13.34 13.20 4.47
C GLY A 70 -12.87 11.94 5.20
N PHE A 71 -12.41 10.93 4.43
CA PHE A 71 -12.08 9.59 4.94
C PHE A 71 -10.58 9.38 5.00
N SER A 72 -10.07 8.86 6.12
CA SER A 72 -8.64 8.57 6.31
C SER A 72 -8.35 7.10 6.05
N TYR A 73 -7.61 6.78 4.99
CA TYR A 73 -7.36 5.40 4.60
C TYR A 73 -6.13 5.18 3.73
N TRP A 74 -5.75 3.91 3.56
CA TRP A 74 -4.71 3.45 2.64
C TRP A 74 -5.27 3.28 1.23
N ASN A 75 -4.81 4.10 0.29
CA ASN A 75 -5.14 4.01 -1.13
C ASN A 75 -4.10 3.14 -1.87
N TYR A 76 -4.59 2.23 -2.72
CA TYR A 76 -3.78 1.25 -3.44
C TYR A 76 -3.48 1.68 -4.88
N TRP A 77 -2.23 1.53 -5.28
CA TRP A 77 -1.70 1.93 -6.58
C TRP A 77 -0.90 0.80 -7.21
N THR A 78 -0.95 0.72 -8.54
CA THR A 78 -0.14 -0.22 -9.31
C THR A 78 0.94 0.54 -10.07
N GLY A 79 2.18 0.07 -9.96
CA GLY A 79 3.32 0.64 -10.67
C GLY A 79 3.67 -0.11 -11.96
N GLY A 80 4.62 0.44 -12.70
CA GLY A 80 4.99 0.13 -14.07
C GLY A 80 5.81 1.30 -14.61
N THR A 81 5.53 1.77 -15.83
CA THR A 81 6.17 3.02 -16.32
C THR A 81 5.67 4.26 -15.58
N THR A 82 4.40 4.24 -15.14
CA THR A 82 3.74 5.30 -14.37
C THR A 82 2.88 4.68 -13.27
N TRP A 83 2.54 5.46 -12.25
CA TRP A 83 1.57 5.03 -11.24
C TRP A 83 0.15 5.06 -11.81
N GLU A 84 -0.62 4.02 -11.53
CA GLU A 84 -2.04 3.93 -11.87
C GLU A 84 -2.86 3.67 -10.60
N SER A 85 -4.01 4.35 -10.48
CA SER A 85 -4.95 4.06 -9.40
C SER A 85 -5.54 2.67 -9.60
N ALA A 86 -5.47 1.82 -8.59
CA ALA A 86 -5.98 0.46 -8.72
C ALA A 86 -7.52 0.45 -8.72
N SER A 87 -8.11 -0.25 -9.70
CA SER A 87 -9.56 -0.53 -9.76
C SER A 87 -9.94 -1.87 -9.13
N ILE A 88 -8.95 -2.65 -8.72
CA ILE A 88 -9.10 -3.94 -8.04
C ILE A 88 -8.42 -3.89 -6.66
N GLY A 89 -8.86 -4.74 -5.74
CA GLY A 89 -8.20 -4.91 -4.46
C GLY A 89 -6.81 -5.54 -4.62
N ALA A 90 -5.89 -5.25 -3.70
CA ALA A 90 -4.56 -5.85 -3.71
C ALA A 90 -4.60 -7.39 -3.61
N GLY A 91 -5.62 -7.95 -2.94
CA GLY A 91 -5.82 -9.41 -2.85
C GLY A 91 -6.26 -10.06 -4.16
N ASP A 92 -6.75 -9.28 -5.13
CA ASP A 92 -7.15 -9.79 -6.46
C ASP A 92 -6.05 -9.62 -7.51
N ARG A 93 -4.95 -8.94 -7.16
CA ARG A 93 -3.84 -8.69 -8.08
C ARG A 93 -2.72 -9.69 -7.83
N ILE A 94 -2.61 -10.68 -8.72
CA ILE A 94 -1.45 -11.57 -8.75
C ILE A 94 -0.19 -10.78 -9.12
N VAL A 95 0.84 -10.87 -8.27
CA VAL A 95 2.11 -10.20 -8.47
C VAL A 95 3.16 -11.13 -9.07
N SER A 96 4.10 -10.55 -9.80
CA SER A 96 5.21 -11.25 -10.45
C SER A 96 6.54 -10.53 -10.20
N GLN A 97 7.65 -11.13 -10.61
CA GLN A 97 8.94 -10.45 -10.59
C GLN A 97 8.87 -9.16 -11.42
N GLY A 98 9.38 -8.05 -10.88
CA GLY A 98 9.26 -6.74 -11.51
C GLY A 98 7.96 -5.99 -11.21
N SER A 99 6.98 -6.60 -10.54
CA SER A 99 5.79 -5.87 -10.10
C SER A 99 6.14 -4.79 -9.07
N VAL A 100 5.37 -3.70 -9.10
CA VAL A 100 5.42 -2.63 -8.12
C VAL A 100 4.01 -2.34 -7.60
N ASP A 101 3.88 -2.28 -6.29
CA ASP A 101 2.65 -1.96 -5.57
C ASP A 101 2.89 -0.74 -4.69
N GLY A 102 1.93 0.19 -4.68
CA GLY A 102 2.00 1.42 -3.91
C GLY A 102 0.85 1.54 -2.92
N TRP A 103 1.15 2.04 -1.74
CA TRP A 103 0.20 2.34 -0.69
C TRP A 103 0.40 3.77 -0.20
N VAL A 104 -0.64 4.59 -0.30
CA VAL A 104 -0.60 5.97 0.19
C VAL A 104 -1.69 6.14 1.24
N PHE A 105 -1.30 6.47 2.47
CA PHE A 105 -2.25 6.90 3.48
C PHE A 105 -2.50 8.40 3.37
N GLY A 106 -3.76 8.79 3.50
CA GLY A 106 -4.16 10.19 3.51
C GLY A 106 -5.63 10.33 3.86
N THR A 107 -6.11 11.57 3.86
CA THR A 107 -7.51 11.93 4.13
C THR A 107 -8.08 12.69 2.94
N TRP A 108 -9.21 12.23 2.41
CA TRP A 108 -9.82 12.81 1.21
C TRP A 108 -11.34 12.86 1.28
N ASP A 109 -11.92 13.94 0.76
CA ASP A 109 -13.37 14.19 0.71
C ASP A 109 -14.03 13.79 -0.62
N PHE A 110 -13.24 13.48 -1.66
CA PHE A 110 -13.68 13.17 -3.03
C PHE A 110 -14.57 14.23 -3.69
N SER A 111 -14.60 15.43 -3.12
CA SER A 111 -15.29 16.59 -3.67
C SER A 111 -14.28 17.64 -4.10
N THR A 112 -13.26 17.87 -3.29
CA THR A 112 -12.21 18.88 -3.52
C THR A 112 -10.80 18.28 -3.44
N THR A 113 -10.65 17.14 -2.79
CA THR A 113 -9.40 16.44 -2.58
C THR A 113 -9.52 14.98 -3.01
N PHE A 114 -8.46 14.49 -3.66
CA PHE A 114 -8.41 13.12 -4.17
C PHE A 114 -7.06 12.48 -3.85
N PRO A 115 -7.03 11.14 -3.69
CA PRO A 115 -5.79 10.39 -3.55
C PRO A 115 -4.83 10.69 -4.70
N ALA A 116 -3.60 11.05 -4.35
CA ALA A 116 -2.49 11.18 -5.28
C ALA A 116 -1.63 9.91 -5.25
N ALA A 117 -0.96 9.64 -6.35
CA ALA A 117 0.00 8.55 -6.46
C ALA A 117 1.12 8.67 -5.42
N PRO A 118 1.81 7.57 -5.08
CA PRO A 118 3.06 7.62 -4.34
C PRO A 118 4.04 8.59 -5.00
N ASN A 119 4.82 9.29 -4.18
CA ASN A 119 5.94 10.08 -4.68
C ASN A 119 7.06 9.14 -5.14
N GLY A 120 7.78 9.53 -6.20
CA GLY A 120 8.90 8.75 -6.72
C GLY A 120 8.52 7.77 -7.83
N SER A 121 9.45 6.89 -8.17
CA SER A 121 9.33 6.01 -9.34
C SER A 121 8.24 4.95 -9.15
N ALA A 122 7.48 4.70 -10.22
CA ALA A 122 6.60 3.55 -10.36
C ALA A 122 7.31 2.33 -10.96
N ASP A 123 8.51 2.53 -11.51
CA ASP A 123 9.28 1.52 -12.24
C ASP A 123 10.15 0.70 -11.28
N PHE A 124 10.12 -0.63 -11.44
CA PHE A 124 10.85 -1.53 -10.56
C PHE A 124 12.36 -1.38 -10.68
N GLY A 125 12.91 -1.18 -11.89
CA GLY A 125 14.35 -1.03 -12.10
C GLY A 125 14.89 0.16 -11.32
N ALA A 126 14.21 1.30 -11.44
CA ALA A 126 14.54 2.53 -10.73
C ALA A 126 14.36 2.46 -9.20
N LEU A 127 13.70 1.42 -8.66
CA LEU A 127 13.53 1.19 -7.22
C LEU A 127 14.54 0.19 -6.65
N THR A 128 15.32 -0.49 -7.51
CA THR A 128 16.28 -1.52 -7.12
C THR A 128 17.75 -1.13 -7.30
N ASP A 129 18.00 0.04 -7.88
CA ASP A 129 19.35 0.59 -8.10
C ASP A 129 19.94 1.29 -6.86
#